data_AF-A0A7X9C9E0-F1
#
_entry.id   AF-A0A7X9C9E0-F1
#
_cell.length_a   1.000
_cell.length_b   1.000
_cell.length_c   1.000
_cell.angle_alpha   90.00
_cell.angle_beta   90.00
_cell.angle_gamma   90.00
#
_symmetry.space_group_name_H-M   'P 1'
#
loop_
_entity.id
_entity.type
_entity.pdbx_description
1 polymer ?
#
loop_
_entity_poly.entity_id
_entity_poly.type
_entity_poly.pdbx_seq_one_letter_code
_entity_poly.pdbx_strand_id
1 'polypeptide(L)'
;ETVDKLRERFPTLQSPPSDDICYATQNRQVAIKKIAPDADLVLVVGSPNSSNSVRLMEVAKEAGAKASHRIDSVSELRDEWFDGVETVGVTSGASVPDVLVQQLLNVLAERGYGDVKPVRTATEDLMFSLPRELRQEMKNRGATDTRKKPTGEAATAES
;
A
#
# COMPACT_ATOMS: atom_id res chain seq x y z
N GLU A 1 12.37 3.02 -17.76
CA GLU A 1 12.28 4.19 -18.67
C GLU A 1 13.22 5.33 -18.29
N THR A 2 13.02 6.05 -17.17
CA THR A 2 13.88 7.20 -16.81
C THR A 2 15.35 6.81 -16.61
N VAL A 3 15.61 5.69 -15.93
CA VAL A 3 16.97 5.16 -15.73
C VAL A 3 17.62 4.77 -17.05
N ASP A 4 16.86 4.17 -17.98
CA ASP A 4 17.37 3.74 -19.29
C ASP A 4 17.78 4.95 -20.15
N LYS A 5 16.94 6.00 -20.18
CA LYS A 5 17.26 7.28 -20.84
C LYS A 5 18.50 7.96 -20.25
N LEU A 6 18.70 7.85 -18.93
CA LEU A 6 19.90 8.38 -18.27
C LEU A 6 21.15 7.57 -18.64
N ARG A 7 21.05 6.24 -18.79
CA ARG A 7 22.15 5.38 -19.24
C ARG A 7 22.56 5.65 -20.68
N GLU A 8 21.59 5.89 -21.58
CA GLU A 8 21.86 6.28 -22.96
C GLU A 8 22.61 7.62 -23.04
N ARG A 9 22.23 8.58 -22.19
CA ARG A 9 22.85 9.92 -22.17
C ARG A 9 24.20 9.95 -21.43
N PHE A 10 24.38 9.10 -20.42
CA PHE A 10 25.57 9.05 -19.57
C PHE A 10 26.07 7.59 -19.43
N PRO A 11 26.84 7.07 -20.40
CA PRO A 11 27.24 5.65 -20.42
C PRO A 11 28.16 5.23 -19.25
N THR A 12 28.81 6.17 -18.58
CA THR A 12 29.68 5.92 -17.42
C THR A 12 28.94 5.99 -16.08
N LEU A 13 27.62 6.23 -16.09
CA LEU A 13 26.79 6.34 -14.89
C LEU A 13 26.73 4.99 -14.17
N GLN A 14 27.34 4.93 -12.98
CA GLN A 14 27.26 3.78 -12.08
C GLN A 14 25.86 3.73 -11.45
N SER A 15 25.14 2.62 -11.63
CA SER A 15 23.87 2.40 -10.94
C SER A 15 24.12 1.78 -9.56
N PRO A 16 23.31 2.10 -8.53
CA PRO A 16 23.32 1.33 -7.30
C PRO A 16 22.98 -0.16 -7.60
N PRO A 17 23.38 -1.10 -6.73
CA PRO A 17 23.16 -2.54 -6.95
C PRO A 17 21.68 -2.92 -7.07
N SER A 18 20.77 -2.10 -6.53
CA SER A 18 19.33 -2.23 -6.59
C SER A 18 18.68 -0.86 -6.74
N ASP A 19 17.44 -0.82 -7.22
CA ASP A 19 16.61 0.40 -7.17
C ASP A 19 16.49 0.91 -5.73
N ASP A 20 16.54 2.23 -5.53
CA ASP A 20 16.35 2.89 -4.22
C ASP A 20 14.88 2.87 -3.74
N ILE A 21 14.00 2.18 -4.46
CA ILE A 21 12.61 1.98 -4.05
C ILE A 21 12.58 1.01 -2.89
N CYS A 22 12.07 1.45 -1.73
CA CYS A 22 12.00 0.59 -0.54
C CYS A 22 11.10 -0.64 -0.75
N TYR A 23 11.39 -1.72 -0.01
CA TYR A 23 10.69 -3.00 -0.11
C TYR A 23 9.17 -2.87 0.07
N ALA A 24 8.71 -2.05 1.02
CA ALA A 24 7.30 -1.87 1.35
C ALA A 24 6.50 -1.28 0.17
N THR A 25 7.13 -0.40 -0.61
CA THR A 25 6.57 0.18 -1.84
C THR A 25 6.53 -0.86 -2.95
N GLN A 26 7.62 -1.60 -3.15
CA GLN A 26 7.68 -2.65 -4.18
C GLN A 26 6.64 -3.75 -3.94
N ASN A 27 6.51 -4.23 -2.71
CA ASN A 27 5.57 -5.31 -2.36
C ASN A 27 4.11 -4.92 -2.66
N ARG A 28 3.71 -3.71 -2.28
CA ARG A 28 2.35 -3.20 -2.55
C ARG A 28 2.10 -3.01 -4.05
N GLN A 29 3.11 -2.56 -4.80
CA GLN A 29 3.01 -2.49 -6.26
C GLN A 29 2.91 -3.88 -6.91
N VAL A 30 3.60 -4.89 -6.36
CA VAL A 30 3.47 -6.29 -6.82
C VAL A 30 2.09 -6.85 -6.49
N ALA A 31 1.54 -6.54 -5.31
CA ALA A 31 0.20 -6.94 -4.92
C ALA A 31 -0.85 -6.36 -5.88
N ILE A 32 -0.82 -5.04 -6.10
CA ILE A 32 -1.83 -4.39 -6.94
C ILE A 32 -1.75 -4.83 -8.40
N LYS A 33 -0.56 -5.19 -8.90
CA LYS A 33 -0.39 -5.76 -10.24
C LYS A 33 -1.05 -7.13 -10.42
N LYS A 34 -1.29 -7.88 -9.34
CA LYS A 34 -2.04 -9.14 -9.39
C LYS A 34 -3.55 -8.93 -9.28
N ILE A 35 -3.98 -7.89 -8.56
CA ILE A 35 -5.41 -7.58 -8.34
C ILE A 35 -6.00 -6.85 -9.56
N ALA A 36 -5.26 -5.89 -10.11
CA ALA A 36 -5.76 -4.97 -11.12
C ALA A 36 -6.34 -5.62 -12.40
N PRO A 37 -5.76 -6.69 -12.96
CA PRO A 37 -6.31 -7.31 -14.18
C PRO A 37 -7.72 -7.85 -14.03
N ASP A 38 -8.10 -8.26 -12.82
CA ASP A 38 -9.40 -8.88 -12.51
C ASP A 38 -10.36 -7.88 -11.83
N ALA A 39 -9.98 -6.61 -11.70
CA ALA A 39 -10.76 -5.57 -11.02
C ALA A 39 -11.35 -4.56 -12.02
N ASP A 40 -12.66 -4.34 -11.91
CA ASP A 40 -13.33 -3.27 -12.65
C ASP A 40 -13.00 -1.90 -12.04
N LEU A 41 -12.92 -1.86 -10.70
CA LEU A 41 -12.57 -0.67 -9.95
C LEU A 41 -11.48 -1.00 -8.94
N VAL A 42 -10.41 -0.21 -8.91
CA VAL A 42 -9.42 -0.26 -7.83
C VAL A 42 -9.52 1.01 -6.98
N LEU A 43 -9.71 0.83 -5.67
CA LEU A 43 -9.70 1.89 -4.68
C LEU A 43 -8.42 1.84 -3.85
N VAL A 44 -7.65 2.93 -3.88
CA VAL A 44 -6.42 3.09 -3.10
C VAL A 44 -6.67 4.07 -1.96
N VAL A 45 -6.63 3.59 -0.73
CA VAL A 45 -6.73 4.46 0.44
C VAL A 45 -5.41 5.18 0.66
N GLY A 46 -5.45 6.50 0.79
CA GLY A 46 -4.31 7.32 1.19
C GLY A 46 -4.41 8.78 0.78
N SER A 47 -3.56 9.58 1.40
CA SER A 47 -3.52 11.03 1.20
C SER A 47 -3.12 11.41 -0.23
N PRO A 48 -3.68 12.49 -0.80
CA PRO A 48 -3.24 13.03 -2.09
C PRO A 48 -1.75 13.46 -2.10
N ASN A 49 -1.18 13.75 -0.93
CA ASN A 49 0.23 14.16 -0.80
C ASN A 49 1.19 12.97 -0.64
N SER A 50 0.69 11.73 -0.63
CA SER A 50 1.51 10.51 -0.53
C SER A 50 1.89 10.02 -1.92
N SER A 51 3.16 10.20 -2.31
CA SER A 51 3.67 9.70 -3.60
C SER A 51 3.49 8.19 -3.76
N ASN A 52 3.60 7.42 -2.68
CA ASN A 52 3.36 5.97 -2.70
C ASN A 52 1.89 5.65 -3.01
N SER A 53 0.95 6.36 -2.39
CA SER A 53 -0.49 6.13 -2.62
C SER A 53 -0.90 6.52 -4.04
N VAL A 54 -0.42 7.66 -4.53
CA VAL A 54 -0.64 8.09 -5.92
C VAL A 54 -0.04 7.08 -6.89
N ARG A 55 1.20 6.64 -6.64
CA ARG A 55 1.85 5.65 -7.51
C ARG A 55 1.11 4.31 -7.54
N LEU A 56 0.53 3.86 -6.42
CA LEU A 56 -0.27 2.62 -6.40
C LEU A 56 -1.52 2.71 -7.30
N MET A 57 -2.20 3.86 -7.29
CA MET A 57 -3.35 4.12 -8.18
C MET A 57 -2.92 4.09 -9.65
N GLU A 58 -1.81 4.76 -9.99
CA GLU A 58 -1.23 4.72 -11.34
C GLU A 58 -0.87 3.30 -11.76
N VAL A 59 -0.16 2.56 -10.91
CA VAL A 59 0.26 1.18 -11.19
C VAL A 59 -0.94 0.25 -11.36
N ALA A 60 -2.02 0.42 -10.59
CA ALA A 60 -3.24 -0.35 -10.78
C ALA A 60 -3.84 -0.10 -12.18
N LYS A 61 -3.90 1.16 -12.59
CA LYS A 61 -4.42 1.54 -13.91
C LYS A 61 -3.53 1.01 -15.05
N GLU A 62 -2.22 1.13 -14.90
CA GLU A 62 -1.22 0.59 -15.84
C GLU A 62 -1.29 -0.95 -15.92
N ALA A 63 -1.65 -1.63 -14.84
CA ALA A 63 -1.67 -3.09 -14.75
C ALA A 63 -2.98 -3.74 -15.24
N GLY A 64 -4.01 -2.97 -15.57
CA GLY A 64 -5.22 -3.48 -16.24
C GLY A 64 -6.55 -3.13 -15.60
N ALA A 65 -6.58 -2.39 -14.47
CA ALA A 65 -7.84 -2.00 -13.85
C ALA A 65 -8.68 -1.11 -14.78
N LYS A 66 -9.99 -1.39 -14.91
CA LYS A 66 -10.87 -0.58 -15.77
C LYS A 66 -11.01 0.84 -15.24
N ALA A 67 -11.05 1.01 -13.92
CA ALA A 67 -10.94 2.29 -13.23
C ALA A 67 -10.02 2.18 -12.02
N SER A 68 -9.35 3.28 -11.65
CA SER A 68 -8.59 3.34 -10.40
C SER A 68 -8.67 4.74 -9.80
N HIS A 69 -9.00 4.80 -8.51
CA HIS A 69 -9.16 6.04 -7.76
C HIS A 69 -8.45 5.95 -6.42
N ARG A 70 -7.76 7.03 -6.05
CA ARG A 70 -7.28 7.25 -4.69
C ARG A 70 -8.36 8.01 -3.91
N ILE A 71 -8.60 7.59 -2.68
CA ILE A 71 -9.46 8.27 -1.71
C ILE A 71 -8.73 8.45 -0.39
N ASP A 72 -8.91 9.59 0.27
CA ASP A 72 -8.37 9.78 1.63
C ASP A 72 -9.27 9.13 2.68
N SER A 73 -10.59 9.09 2.41
CA SER A 73 -11.59 8.48 3.27
C SER A 73 -12.82 8.04 2.47
N VAL A 74 -13.69 7.23 3.10
CA VAL A 74 -14.92 6.72 2.48
C VAL A 74 -15.91 7.81 2.04
N SER A 75 -15.82 9.03 2.59
CA SER A 75 -16.67 10.14 2.16
C SER A 75 -16.31 10.71 0.78
N GLU A 76 -15.15 10.34 0.23
CA GLU A 76 -14.76 10.71 -1.14
C GLU A 76 -15.29 9.74 -2.19
N LEU A 77 -15.91 8.63 -1.77
CA LEU A 77 -16.52 7.68 -2.68
C LEU A 77 -17.64 8.36 -3.46
N ARG A 78 -17.70 8.05 -4.76
CA ARG A 78 -18.73 8.56 -5.65
C ARG A 78 -19.52 7.42 -6.23
N ASP A 79 -20.84 7.56 -6.28
CA ASP A 79 -21.73 6.48 -6.67
C ASP A 79 -21.51 6.08 -8.14
N GLU A 80 -21.19 7.03 -9.01
CA GLU A 80 -20.90 6.78 -10.42
C GLU A 80 -19.68 5.86 -10.67
N TRP A 81 -18.81 5.69 -9.67
CA TRP A 81 -17.66 4.77 -9.80
C TRP A 81 -18.08 3.31 -9.76
N PHE A 82 -19.26 3.01 -9.24
CA PHE A 82 -19.76 1.65 -9.05
C PHE A 82 -20.70 1.19 -10.18
N ASP A 83 -20.98 2.06 -11.15
CA ASP A 83 -21.85 1.74 -12.28
C ASP A 83 -21.22 0.65 -13.16
N GLY A 84 -21.86 -0.54 -13.18
CA GLY A 84 -21.38 -1.68 -13.96
C GLY A 84 -20.11 -2.34 -13.43
N VAL A 85 -19.76 -2.09 -12.17
CA VAL A 85 -18.64 -2.72 -11.46
C VAL A 85 -19.10 -4.03 -10.82
N GLU A 86 -18.43 -5.14 -11.13
CA GLU A 86 -18.67 -6.43 -10.50
C GLU A 86 -17.60 -6.74 -9.45
N THR A 87 -16.35 -6.32 -9.71
CA THR A 87 -15.21 -6.58 -8.83
C THR A 87 -14.49 -5.31 -8.42
N VAL A 88 -14.34 -5.10 -7.11
CA VAL A 88 -13.59 -3.98 -6.52
C VAL A 88 -12.30 -4.50 -5.89
N GLY A 89 -11.16 -4.02 -6.40
CA GLY A 89 -9.86 -4.19 -5.76
C GLY A 89 -9.62 -3.10 -4.72
N VAL A 90 -9.13 -3.46 -3.53
CA VAL A 90 -8.79 -2.51 -2.47
C VAL A 90 -7.30 -2.60 -2.16
N THR A 91 -6.66 -1.47 -1.90
CA THR A 91 -5.32 -1.44 -1.32
C THR A 91 -5.12 -0.11 -0.57
N SER A 92 -4.00 0.02 0.14
CA SER A 92 -3.69 1.22 0.91
C SER A 92 -2.22 1.59 0.87
N GLY A 93 -1.94 2.88 1.06
CA GLY A 93 -0.57 3.36 1.26
C GLY A 93 0.05 2.81 2.55
N ALA A 94 1.38 2.70 2.61
CA ALA A 94 2.09 2.16 3.76
C ALA A 94 1.87 2.93 5.08
N SER A 95 1.48 4.20 5.01
CA SER A 95 1.22 5.07 6.16
C SER A 95 -0.25 5.11 6.59
N VAL A 96 -1.12 4.34 5.94
CA VAL A 96 -2.57 4.40 6.18
C VAL A 96 -2.95 3.50 7.35
N PRO A 97 -3.68 4.02 8.35
CA PRO A 97 -4.21 3.22 9.44
C PRO A 97 -5.21 2.16 8.95
N ASP A 98 -5.11 0.95 9.49
CA ASP A 98 -5.98 -0.19 9.12
C ASP A 98 -7.48 0.11 9.27
N VAL A 99 -7.85 0.92 10.28
CA VAL A 99 -9.24 1.35 10.51
C VAL A 99 -9.88 2.01 9.28
N LEU A 100 -9.11 2.74 8.45
CA LEU A 100 -9.64 3.36 7.24
C LEU A 100 -9.93 2.32 6.15
N VAL A 101 -9.10 1.28 6.07
CA VAL A 101 -9.34 0.15 5.16
C VAL A 101 -10.57 -0.63 5.61
N GLN A 102 -10.71 -0.90 6.90
CA GLN A 102 -11.88 -1.58 7.46
C GLN A 102 -13.17 -0.78 7.24
N GLN A 103 -13.13 0.55 7.40
CA GLN A 103 -14.27 1.42 7.08
C GLN A 103 -14.68 1.30 5.62
N LEU A 104 -13.71 1.27 4.70
CA LEU A 104 -13.98 1.08 3.28
C LEU A 104 -14.59 -0.29 3.01
N LEU A 105 -14.05 -1.37 3.58
CA LEU A 105 -14.60 -2.72 3.41
C LEU A 105 -16.04 -2.81 3.93
N ASN A 106 -16.37 -2.16 5.05
CA ASN A 106 -17.74 -2.11 5.58
C ASN A 106 -18.70 -1.40 4.61
N VAL A 107 -18.30 -0.23 4.08
CA VAL A 107 -19.12 0.51 3.10
C VAL A 107 -19.28 -0.29 1.81
N LEU A 108 -18.25 -1.00 1.37
CA LEU A 108 -18.31 -1.87 0.20
C LEU A 108 -19.25 -3.07 0.44
N ALA A 109 -19.23 -3.67 1.63
CA ALA A 109 -20.14 -4.74 2.00
C ALA A 109 -21.60 -4.28 1.96
N GLU A 110 -21.92 -3.08 2.48
CA GLU A 110 -23.26 -2.47 2.40
C GLU A 110 -23.70 -2.23 0.94
N ARG A 111 -22.75 -2.01 0.03
CA ARG A 111 -22.98 -1.85 -1.42
C ARG A 111 -23.06 -3.17 -2.20
N GLY A 112 -22.96 -4.31 -1.52
CA GLY A 112 -23.06 -5.65 -2.14
C GLY A 112 -21.71 -6.34 -2.41
N TYR A 113 -20.58 -5.73 -2.06
CA TYR A 113 -19.23 -6.29 -2.24
C TYR A 113 -18.71 -6.96 -0.96
N GLY A 114 -19.52 -7.84 -0.34
CA GLY A 114 -19.19 -8.46 0.95
C GLY A 114 -18.25 -9.68 0.88
N ASP A 115 -18.04 -10.27 -0.30
CA ASP A 115 -17.13 -11.42 -0.49
C ASP A 115 -15.68 -10.94 -0.62
N VAL A 116 -15.03 -10.70 0.50
CA VAL A 116 -13.64 -10.22 0.56
C VAL A 116 -12.66 -11.40 0.40
N LYS A 117 -11.81 -11.34 -0.63
CA LYS A 117 -10.73 -12.31 -0.87
C LYS A 117 -9.36 -11.64 -0.73
N PRO A 118 -8.60 -11.93 0.36
CA PRO A 118 -7.30 -11.31 0.55
C PRO A 118 -6.27 -11.83 -0.46
N VAL A 119 -5.50 -10.93 -1.08
CA VAL A 119 -4.44 -11.29 -2.02
C VAL A 119 -3.07 -11.06 -1.39
N ARG A 120 -2.39 -12.15 -1.04
CA ARG A 120 -1.05 -12.10 -0.41
C ARG A 120 0.04 -12.37 -1.44
N THR A 121 0.96 -11.42 -1.62
CA THR A 121 2.06 -11.54 -2.59
C THR A 121 3.45 -11.63 -1.97
N ALA A 122 3.63 -11.12 -0.74
CA ALA A 122 4.89 -11.19 -0.01
C ALA A 122 4.61 -11.12 1.51
N THR A 123 5.51 -11.70 2.32
CA THR A 123 5.50 -11.58 3.78
C THR A 123 6.51 -10.51 4.19
N GLU A 124 6.08 -9.49 4.93
CA GLU A 124 6.94 -8.43 5.45
C GLU A 124 7.29 -8.71 6.93
N ASP A 125 8.56 -9.02 7.23
CA ASP A 125 9.05 -9.31 8.60
C ASP A 125 10.15 -8.33 9.08
N LEU A 126 10.22 -7.14 8.49
CA LEU A 126 11.23 -6.16 8.84
C LEU A 126 10.73 -5.20 9.93
N MET A 127 11.37 -5.24 11.10
CA MET A 127 11.09 -4.34 12.22
C MET A 127 12.25 -3.37 12.48
N PHE A 128 11.95 -2.08 12.46
CA PHE A 128 12.90 -1.05 12.87
C PHE A 128 12.81 -0.81 14.38
N SER A 129 13.83 -1.24 15.12
CA SER A 129 13.94 -0.97 16.54
C SER A 129 14.25 0.49 16.81
N LEU A 130 13.74 1.04 17.91
CA LEU A 130 14.16 2.36 18.39
C LEU A 130 15.69 2.41 18.60
N PRO A 131 16.31 3.55 18.26
CA PRO A 131 17.66 3.90 18.72
C PRO A 131 17.80 3.71 20.25
N ARG A 132 19.01 3.40 20.71
CA ARG A 132 19.27 3.06 22.12
C ARG A 132 19.00 4.25 23.04
N GLU A 133 19.26 5.44 22.54
CA GLU A 133 19.13 6.73 23.21
C GLU A 133 17.66 6.99 23.58
N LEU A 134 16.76 6.80 22.61
CA LEU A 134 15.31 6.97 22.82
C LEU A 134 14.73 5.89 23.75
N ARG A 135 15.22 4.66 23.66
CA ARG A 135 14.82 3.59 24.60
C ARG A 135 15.23 3.92 26.05
N GLN A 136 16.41 4.49 26.24
CA GLN A 136 16.90 4.88 27.56
C GLN A 136 16.09 6.06 28.11
N GLU A 137 15.77 7.05 27.27
CA GLU A 137 14.95 8.19 27.68
C GLU A 137 13.51 7.79 28.06
N MET A 138 12.88 6.90 27.28
CA MET A 138 11.54 6.38 27.61
C MET A 138 11.55 5.64 28.95
N LYS A 139 12.58 4.82 29.20
CA LYS A 139 12.77 4.11 30.47
C LYS A 139 12.92 5.09 31.64
N ASN A 140 13.65 6.19 31.44
CA ASN A 140 13.82 7.24 32.45
C ASN A 140 12.52 8.00 32.73
N ARG A 141 11.62 8.10 31.74
CA ARG A 141 10.29 8.73 31.87
C ARG A 141 9.18 7.77 32.34
N GLY A 142 9.52 6.52 32.69
CA GLY A 142 8.55 5.51 33.12
C GLY A 142 7.68 4.93 31.98
N ALA A 143 8.00 5.23 30.72
CA ALA A 143 7.30 4.70 29.56
C ALA A 143 8.03 3.46 29.02
N THR A 144 7.28 2.40 28.70
CA THR A 144 7.85 1.18 28.09
C THR A 144 7.53 1.18 26.60
N ASP A 145 8.49 0.83 25.75
CA ASP A 145 8.24 0.58 24.33
C ASP A 145 7.32 -0.63 24.19
N THR A 146 6.05 -0.37 23.84
CA THR A 146 5.02 -1.40 23.67
C THR A 146 5.04 -2.07 22.29
N ARG A 147 5.96 -1.65 21.39
CA ARG A 147 6.11 -2.30 20.09
C ARG A 147 6.59 -3.73 20.27
N LYS A 148 5.72 -4.68 19.95
CA LYS A 148 5.98 -6.11 20.04
C LYS A 148 7.17 -6.42 19.12
N LYS A 149 8.29 -6.92 19.66
CA LYS A 149 9.24 -7.68 18.84
C LYS A 149 8.44 -8.77 18.13
N PRO A 150 8.64 -9.04 16.84
CA PRO A 150 8.04 -10.21 16.22
C PRO A 150 8.58 -11.43 16.96
N THR A 151 7.76 -11.96 17.87
CA THR A 151 7.69 -13.41 18.07
C THR A 151 7.34 -13.95 16.70
N GLY A 152 8.02 -14.97 16.19
CA GLY A 152 7.90 -15.46 14.80
C GLY A 152 6.51 -15.96 14.34
N GLU A 153 5.43 -15.42 14.89
CA GLU A 153 4.06 -15.48 14.41
C GLU A 153 3.68 -14.13 13.80
N ALA A 154 3.36 -14.19 12.50
CA ALA A 154 3.21 -13.08 11.58
C ALA A 154 2.19 -12.01 12.01
N ALA A 155 2.57 -10.74 11.89
CA ALA A 155 1.62 -9.65 11.74
C ALA A 155 1.27 -9.52 10.25
N THR A 156 -0.01 -9.69 9.92
CA THR A 156 -0.50 -9.78 8.55
C THR A 156 -0.77 -8.40 7.97
N ALA A 157 -0.06 -8.00 6.93
CA ALA A 157 -0.51 -6.93 6.04
C ALA A 157 -1.39 -7.58 4.96
N GLU A 158 -2.68 -7.32 5.02
CA GLU A 158 -3.64 -7.76 4.01
C GLU A 158 -3.83 -6.63 2.99
N SER A 159 -3.97 -7.02 1.72
CA SER A 159 -4.47 -6.15 0.64
C SER A 159 -5.65 -6.86 0.02
#